data_AF-A0A9P5KXZ1-F1
#
_entry.id   AF-A0A9P5KXZ1-F1
#
_cell.length_a   1.000
_cell.length_b   1.000
_cell.length_c   1.000
_cell.angle_alpha   90.00
_cell.angle_beta   90.00
_cell.angle_gamma   90.00
#
_symmetry.space_group_name_H-M   'P 1'
#
loop_
_entity.id
_entity.type
_entity.pdbx_description
1 polymer ?
#
loop_
_entity_poly.entity_id
_entity_poly.type
_entity_poly.pdbx_seq_one_letter_code
_entity_poly.pdbx_strand_id
1 'polypeptide(L)'
;MRKLGSIGPPLSECWEFYRILIRQQGDVLAGKSDKEAFIRGLKRFPVLIKVTVTPAAHGFLFNPLCQTPMIRSFLGGFNYPTPRGWPPPSHDQTEDVYSLPWKRINEVQKEKFHRFRIVARALAEQKNDVVEFRVDSRLLRTRINCSILDDTCEEYNHLATLIKKPGFRHLDLSFTLAGTWQ
;
A
#
# COMPACT_ATOMS: atom_id res chain seq x y z
N MET A 1 7.50 35.02 6.11
CA MET A 1 6.05 34.98 5.81
C MET A 1 5.86 34.33 4.44
N ARG A 2 5.27 33.12 4.36
CA ARG A 2 4.90 32.52 3.08
C ARG A 2 3.66 33.25 2.56
N LYS A 3 3.71 33.77 1.34
CA LYS A 3 2.54 34.37 0.67
C LYS A 3 1.41 33.34 0.58
N LEU A 4 0.36 33.49 1.38
CA LEU A 4 -0.97 33.01 1.02
C LEU A 4 -1.38 33.81 -0.22
N GLY A 5 -1.35 33.22 -1.41
CA GLY A 5 -1.66 34.02 -2.60
C GLY A 5 -1.55 33.39 -3.98
N SER A 6 -1.28 32.10 -4.14
CA SER A 6 -1.69 31.41 -5.37
C SER A 6 -2.97 30.67 -5.06
N ILE A 7 -4.11 31.23 -5.50
CA ILE A 7 -5.33 30.44 -5.68
C ILE A 7 -4.88 29.27 -6.57
N GLY A 8 -4.94 28.04 -6.04
CA GLY A 8 -4.59 26.86 -6.82
C GLY A 8 -5.47 26.76 -8.07
N PRO A 9 -5.18 25.83 -8.99
CA PRO A 9 -6.02 25.64 -10.17
C PRO A 9 -7.48 25.47 -9.76
N PRO A 10 -8.46 25.91 -10.57
CA PRO A 10 -9.86 25.65 -10.32
C PRO A 10 -10.11 24.17 -10.02
N LEU A 11 -11.07 23.86 -9.14
CA LEU A 11 -11.36 22.47 -8.77
C LEU A 11 -11.72 21.60 -9.98
N SER A 12 -12.32 22.18 -11.02
CA SER A 12 -12.57 21.51 -12.30
C SER A 12 -11.27 21.06 -12.97
N GLU A 13 -10.28 21.94 -13.07
CA GLU A 13 -8.97 21.61 -13.64
C GLU A 13 -8.22 20.56 -12.79
N CYS A 14 -8.28 20.71 -11.47
CA CYS A 14 -7.72 19.70 -10.57
C CYS A 14 -8.40 18.33 -10.75
N TRP A 15 -9.72 18.31 -10.89
CA TRP A 15 -10.48 17.08 -11.13
C TRP A 15 -10.10 16.44 -12.46
N GLU A 16 -10.04 17.22 -13.53
CA GLU A 16 -9.63 16.74 -14.86
C GLU A 16 -8.24 16.11 -14.83
N PHE A 17 -7.27 16.78 -14.22
CA PHE A 17 -5.93 16.25 -14.05
C PHE A 17 -5.92 14.99 -13.18
N TYR A 18 -6.67 14.98 -12.08
CA TYR A 18 -6.77 13.81 -11.20
C TYR A 18 -7.35 12.58 -11.90
N ARG A 19 -8.33 12.75 -12.80
CA ARG A 19 -8.88 11.63 -13.59
C ARG A 19 -7.82 11.00 -14.50
N ILE A 20 -6.91 11.79 -15.05
CA ILE A 20 -5.78 11.28 -15.84
C ILE A 20 -4.87 10.41 -14.95
N LEU A 21 -4.54 10.88 -13.75
CA LEU A 21 -3.71 10.13 -12.80
C LEU A 21 -4.35 8.80 -12.37
N ILE A 22 -5.67 8.77 -12.15
CA ILE A 22 -6.41 7.54 -11.83
C ILE A 22 -6.28 6.53 -12.99
N ARG A 23 -6.45 6.98 -14.23
CA ARG A 23 -6.31 6.12 -15.41
C ARG A 23 -4.90 5.56 -15.53
N GLN A 24 -3.88 6.41 -15.41
CA GLN A 24 -2.48 6.00 -15.43
C GLN A 24 -2.14 5.00 -14.32
N GLN A 25 -2.71 5.18 -13.12
CA GLN A 25 -2.57 4.20 -12.04
C GLN A 25 -3.22 2.87 -12.40
N GLY A 26 -4.37 2.89 -13.06
CA GLY A 26 -5.02 1.70 -13.62
C GLY A 26 -4.15 0.99 -14.65
N ASP A 27 -3.54 1.73 -15.58
CA ASP A 27 -2.65 1.18 -16.61
C ASP A 27 -1.42 0.51 -15.99
N VAL A 28 -0.83 1.13 -14.95
CA VAL A 28 0.29 0.55 -14.19
C VAL A 28 -0.07 -0.77 -13.53
N LEU A 29 -1.27 -0.87 -12.94
CA LEU A 29 -1.74 -2.09 -12.29
C LEU A 29 -2.08 -3.17 -13.31
N ALA A 30 -2.77 -2.82 -14.40
CA ALA A 30 -3.12 -3.74 -15.49
C ALA A 30 -1.85 -4.31 -16.15
N GLY A 31 -0.84 -3.46 -16.38
CA GLY A 31 0.46 -3.85 -16.92
C GLY A 31 1.40 -4.51 -15.91
N LYS A 32 1.02 -4.62 -14.62
CA LYS A 32 1.87 -5.12 -13.52
C LYS A 32 3.21 -4.38 -13.40
N SER A 33 3.28 -3.15 -13.91
CA SER A 33 4.52 -2.38 -13.96
C SER A 33 5.00 -1.99 -12.56
N ASP A 34 4.09 -1.90 -11.59
CA ASP A 34 4.40 -1.71 -10.17
C ASP A 34 5.19 -2.91 -9.60
N LYS A 35 4.76 -4.14 -9.89
CA LYS A 35 5.48 -5.37 -9.52
C LYS A 35 6.86 -5.41 -10.14
N GLU A 36 6.95 -5.15 -11.45
CA GLU A 36 8.22 -5.18 -12.18
C GLU A 36 9.20 -4.12 -11.68
N ALA A 37 8.71 -2.90 -11.43
CA ALA A 37 9.51 -1.83 -10.86
C ALA A 37 10.07 -2.20 -9.48
N PHE A 38 9.25 -2.83 -8.63
CA PHE A 38 9.70 -3.29 -7.31
C PHE A 38 10.78 -4.37 -7.42
N ILE A 39 10.57 -5.40 -8.24
CA ILE A 39 11.56 -6.48 -8.46
C ILE A 39 12.86 -5.92 -9.05
N ARG A 40 12.77 -4.99 -10.00
CA ARG A 40 13.94 -4.29 -10.54
C ARG A 40 14.67 -3.51 -9.45
N GLY A 41 13.94 -2.85 -8.55
CA GLY A 41 14.50 -2.17 -7.39
C GLY A 41 15.29 -3.13 -6.50
N LEU A 42 14.69 -4.26 -6.09
CA LEU A 42 15.35 -5.28 -5.27
C LEU A 42 16.70 -5.73 -5.88
N LYS A 43 16.77 -5.88 -7.20
CA LYS A 43 18.00 -6.29 -7.90
C LYS A 43 19.04 -5.18 -8.01
N ARG A 44 18.62 -3.90 -8.03
CA ARG A 44 19.50 -2.75 -8.26
C ARG A 44 20.01 -2.08 -6.99
N PHE A 45 19.39 -2.35 -5.84
CA PHE A 45 19.81 -1.80 -4.55
C PHE A 45 20.46 -2.91 -3.70
N PRO A 46 21.76 -3.20 -3.88
CA PRO A 46 22.44 -4.30 -3.20
C PRO A 46 22.58 -4.09 -1.68
N VAL A 47 22.45 -2.84 -1.22
CA VAL A 47 22.50 -2.49 0.21
C VAL A 47 21.10 -2.30 0.82
N LEU A 48 20.03 -2.72 0.12
CA LEU A 48 18.66 -2.59 0.60
C LEU A 48 18.39 -3.59 1.72
N ILE A 49 18.42 -3.10 2.95
CA ILE A 49 18.20 -3.92 4.16
C ILE A 49 16.74 -3.97 4.61
N LYS A 50 15.93 -2.98 4.21
CA LYS A 50 14.62 -2.72 4.80
C LYS A 50 13.60 -2.32 3.74
N VAL A 51 12.42 -2.93 3.83
CA VAL A 51 11.26 -2.57 3.02
C VAL A 51 10.09 -2.23 3.92
N THR A 52 9.43 -1.11 3.64
CA THR A 52 8.21 -0.68 4.32
C THR A 52 7.10 -0.44 3.29
N VAL A 53 5.97 -1.10 3.50
CA VAL A 53 4.76 -0.93 2.72
C VAL A 53 3.82 -0.04 3.53
N THR A 54 3.45 1.12 2.97
CA THR A 54 2.56 2.07 3.64
C THR A 54 1.50 2.62 2.67
N PRO A 55 0.24 2.75 3.11
CA PRO A 55 -0.80 3.44 2.36
C PRO A 55 -0.72 4.97 2.50
N ALA A 56 0.10 5.48 3.42
CA ALA A 56 0.13 6.90 3.79
C ALA A 56 1.03 7.78 2.91
N ALA A 57 1.34 7.36 1.68
CA ALA A 57 2.25 8.09 0.79
C ALA A 57 1.84 9.56 0.60
N HIS A 58 0.54 9.82 0.51
CA HIS A 58 -0.02 11.15 0.31
C HIS A 58 -0.03 12.03 1.57
N GLY A 59 0.20 11.48 2.76
CA GLY A 59 0.23 12.23 4.01
C GLY A 59 -0.98 13.14 4.20
N PHE A 60 -0.71 14.44 4.38
CA PHE A 60 -1.73 15.49 4.34
C PHE A 60 -1.68 16.23 3.01
N LEU A 61 -2.77 16.88 2.62
CA LEU A 61 -2.80 17.71 1.42
C LEU A 61 -1.66 18.75 1.48
N PHE A 62 -0.88 18.83 0.41
CA PHE A 62 0.33 19.65 0.28
C PHE A 62 1.51 19.27 1.19
N ASN A 63 1.40 18.19 1.98
CA ASN A 63 2.46 17.68 2.84
C ASN A 63 2.52 16.14 2.79
N PRO A 64 2.99 15.58 1.66
CA PRO A 64 3.04 14.13 1.46
C PRO A 64 4.15 13.48 2.27
N LEU A 65 3.91 12.26 2.77
CA LEU A 65 4.90 11.46 3.48
C LEU A 65 6.00 10.95 2.53
N CYS A 66 5.60 10.62 1.29
CA CYS A 66 6.50 10.13 0.26
C CYS A 66 6.32 10.97 -1.01
N GLN A 67 7.39 11.63 -1.43
CA GLN A 67 7.45 12.37 -2.70
C GLN A 67 7.60 11.39 -3.88
N THR A 68 6.53 10.64 -4.18
CA THR A 68 6.48 9.73 -5.33
C THR A 68 6.58 10.53 -6.65
N PRO A 69 6.99 9.91 -7.76
CA PRO A 69 7.04 10.62 -9.06
C PRO A 69 5.70 11.28 -9.44
N MET A 70 4.57 10.62 -9.14
CA MET A 70 3.23 11.19 -9.33
C MET A 70 3.00 12.42 -8.44
N ILE A 71 3.34 12.35 -7.15
CA ILE A 71 3.13 13.48 -6.23
C ILE A 71 4.02 14.68 -6.62
N ARG A 72 5.23 14.43 -7.12
CA ARG A 72 6.14 15.48 -7.61
C ARG A 72 5.65 16.18 -8.87
N SER A 73 4.75 15.56 -9.65
CA SER A 73 4.19 16.17 -10.87
C SER A 73 2.95 17.02 -10.61
N PHE A 74 2.50 17.13 -9.36
CA PHE A 74 1.34 17.94 -9.02
C PHE A 74 1.59 19.44 -9.25
N LEU A 75 0.57 20.12 -9.76
CA LEU A 75 0.57 21.57 -9.89
C LEU A 75 0.63 22.22 -8.49
N GLY A 76 1.23 23.41 -8.39
CA GLY A 76 1.23 24.18 -7.15
C GLY A 76 -0.20 24.46 -6.69
N GLY A 77 -0.56 24.07 -5.47
CA GLY A 77 -1.92 24.23 -4.95
C GLY A 77 -2.94 23.21 -5.49
N PHE A 78 -2.48 22.12 -6.13
CA PHE A 78 -3.34 21.05 -6.64
C PHE A 78 -4.17 20.37 -5.53
N ASN A 79 -5.49 20.56 -5.57
CA ASN A 79 -6.42 20.00 -4.61
C ASN A 79 -7.13 18.78 -5.20
N TYR A 80 -7.03 17.62 -4.53
CA TYR A 80 -7.60 16.37 -5.01
C TYR A 80 -8.08 15.48 -3.86
N PRO A 81 -9.02 14.56 -4.10
CA PRO A 81 -9.41 13.55 -3.13
C PRO A 81 -8.22 12.64 -2.82
N THR A 82 -7.63 12.79 -1.63
CA THR A 82 -6.49 11.95 -1.22
C THR A 82 -6.96 10.50 -1.03
N PRO A 83 -6.37 9.52 -1.76
CA PRO A 83 -6.74 8.11 -1.59
C PRO A 83 -6.51 7.67 -0.14
N ARG A 84 -7.57 7.20 0.54
CA ARG A 84 -7.49 6.78 1.96
C ARG A 84 -6.98 5.35 2.18
N GLY A 85 -6.11 4.85 1.31
CA GLY A 85 -5.39 3.57 1.49
C GLY A 85 -6.21 2.30 1.20
N TRP A 86 -5.76 1.16 1.78
CA TRP A 86 -6.35 -0.18 1.59
C TRP A 86 -6.89 -0.82 2.88
N PRO A 87 -8.04 -1.47 2.88
CA PRO A 87 -9.12 -1.29 1.92
C PRO A 87 -9.67 0.15 2.00
N PRO A 88 -10.18 0.72 0.90
CA PRO A 88 -10.86 2.01 0.97
C PRO A 88 -12.09 1.89 1.89
N PRO A 89 -12.38 2.89 2.74
CA PRO A 89 -13.60 2.90 3.51
C PRO A 89 -14.80 2.90 2.56
N SER A 90 -15.67 1.91 2.68
CA SER A 90 -16.94 1.81 1.97
C SER A 90 -17.87 2.90 2.50
N HIS A 91 -18.43 3.72 1.60
CA HIS A 91 -19.35 4.81 1.99
C HIS A 91 -20.62 4.30 2.72
N ASP A 92 -21.01 3.03 2.50
CA ASP A 92 -22.23 2.43 3.04
C ASP A 92 -22.00 1.41 4.16
N GLN A 93 -20.76 1.24 4.65
CA GLN A 93 -20.47 0.22 5.65
C GLN A 93 -20.25 0.90 7.01
N THR A 94 -21.22 0.71 7.90
CA THR A 94 -21.05 0.89 9.34
C THR A 94 -19.79 0.14 9.80
N GLU A 95 -19.13 0.69 10.81
CA GLU A 95 -17.75 0.41 11.23
C GLU A 95 -17.44 -1.05 11.63
N ASP A 96 -18.43 -1.96 11.56
CA ASP A 96 -18.41 -3.34 12.02
C ASP A 96 -18.51 -4.37 10.87
N VAL A 97 -17.86 -4.12 9.73
CA VAL A 97 -17.75 -5.19 8.72
C VAL A 97 -16.72 -6.20 9.20
N TYR A 98 -17.26 -7.22 9.87
CA TYR A 98 -16.66 -8.54 10.07
C TYR A 98 -15.71 -8.84 8.91
N SER A 99 -14.41 -8.73 9.18
CA SER A 99 -13.43 -9.11 8.19
C SER A 99 -13.46 -10.64 8.10
N LEU A 100 -14.12 -11.16 7.06
CA LEU A 100 -14.14 -12.60 6.80
C LEU A 100 -12.70 -13.15 6.90
N PRO A 101 -12.51 -14.36 7.46
CA PRO A 101 -11.21 -15.00 7.48
C PRO A 101 -10.51 -14.91 6.12
N TRP A 102 -9.19 -14.72 6.09
CA TRP A 102 -8.42 -14.48 4.86
C TRP A 102 -8.65 -15.56 3.79
N LYS A 103 -8.89 -16.80 4.22
CA LYS A 103 -9.22 -17.93 3.36
C LYS A 103 -10.60 -17.84 2.70
N ARG A 104 -11.54 -17.11 3.31
CA ARG A 104 -12.92 -16.94 2.85
C ARG A 104 -13.13 -15.69 1.99
N ILE A 105 -12.17 -14.76 1.96
CA ILE A 105 -12.26 -13.60 1.05
C ILE A 105 -11.86 -13.99 -0.37
N ASN A 106 -12.57 -13.45 -1.36
CA ASN A 106 -12.31 -13.71 -2.77
C ASN A 106 -11.12 -12.89 -3.30
N GLU A 107 -10.64 -13.20 -4.51
CA GLU A 107 -9.47 -12.50 -5.08
C GLU A 107 -9.70 -10.99 -5.28
N VAL A 108 -10.93 -10.55 -5.56
CA VAL A 108 -11.26 -9.11 -5.66
C VAL A 108 -11.05 -8.39 -4.33
N GLN A 109 -11.39 -9.04 -3.21
CA GLN A 109 -11.14 -8.51 -1.88
C GLN A 109 -9.65 -8.56 -1.52
N LYS A 110 -8.94 -9.64 -1.88
CA LYS A 110 -7.49 -9.74 -1.67
C LYS A 110 -6.71 -8.71 -2.49
N GLU A 111 -7.22 -8.32 -3.65
CA GLU A 111 -6.62 -7.29 -4.51
C GLU A 111 -6.57 -5.91 -3.83
N LYS A 112 -7.43 -5.67 -2.84
CA LYS A 112 -7.29 -4.47 -2.00
C LYS A 112 -5.92 -4.44 -1.28
N PHE A 113 -5.35 -5.60 -0.98
CA PHE A 113 -4.03 -5.77 -0.36
C PHE A 113 -2.91 -6.02 -1.37
N HIS A 114 -3.13 -5.75 -2.66
CA HIS A 114 -2.22 -6.01 -3.79
C HIS A 114 -0.75 -5.67 -3.49
N ARG A 115 -0.48 -4.45 -2.99
CA ARG A 115 0.90 -4.00 -2.71
C ARG A 115 1.59 -4.86 -1.65
N PHE A 116 0.87 -5.24 -0.61
CA PHE A 116 1.40 -6.16 0.40
C PHE A 116 1.69 -7.54 -0.22
N ARG A 117 0.73 -8.09 -0.98
CA ARG A 117 0.85 -9.41 -1.63
C ARG A 117 2.06 -9.48 -2.56
N ILE A 118 2.23 -8.47 -3.42
CA ILE A 118 3.38 -8.36 -4.32
C ILE A 118 4.69 -8.29 -3.56
N VAL A 119 4.77 -7.41 -2.55
CA VAL A 119 6.02 -7.17 -1.85
C VAL A 119 6.42 -8.41 -1.04
N ALA A 120 5.50 -9.01 -0.29
CA ALA A 120 5.75 -10.24 0.46
C ALA A 120 6.23 -11.37 -0.47
N ARG A 121 5.55 -11.56 -1.61
CA ARG A 121 5.92 -12.54 -2.62
C ARG A 121 7.31 -12.29 -3.20
N ALA A 122 7.57 -11.07 -3.67
CA ALA A 122 8.84 -10.71 -4.28
C ALA A 122 10.01 -10.81 -3.28
N LEU A 123 9.79 -10.43 -2.02
CA LEU A 123 10.79 -10.59 -0.96
C LEU A 123 11.06 -12.06 -0.66
N ALA A 124 10.06 -12.94 -0.75
CA ALA A 124 10.23 -14.38 -0.56
C ALA A 124 10.96 -15.05 -1.75
N GLU A 125 10.49 -14.81 -2.98
CA GLU A 125 10.92 -15.52 -4.19
C GLU A 125 12.22 -14.98 -4.82
N GLN A 126 12.49 -13.67 -4.72
CA GLN A 126 13.65 -13.07 -5.37
C GLN A 126 14.89 -13.16 -4.48
N LYS A 127 16.08 -13.23 -5.10
CA LYS A 127 17.34 -12.99 -4.39
C LYS A 127 17.41 -11.53 -3.95
N ASN A 128 17.55 -11.31 -2.64
CA ASN A 128 17.68 -10.00 -2.02
C ASN A 128 18.26 -10.16 -0.60
N ASP A 129 18.85 -9.08 -0.07
CA ASP A 129 19.48 -9.02 1.25
C ASP A 129 18.59 -8.28 2.28
N VAL A 130 17.28 -8.24 2.04
CA VAL A 130 16.33 -7.58 2.94
C VAL A 130 16.16 -8.41 4.20
N VAL A 131 16.45 -7.80 5.34
CA VAL A 131 16.39 -8.42 6.67
C VAL A 131 15.30 -7.83 7.57
N GLU A 132 14.65 -6.76 7.09
CA GLU A 132 13.54 -6.09 7.78
C GLU A 132 12.38 -5.84 6.82
N PHE A 133 11.18 -6.35 7.16
CA PHE A 133 9.95 -6.07 6.41
C PHE A 133 8.88 -5.48 7.33
N ARG A 134 8.27 -4.38 6.89
CA ARG A 134 7.22 -3.69 7.64
C ARG A 134 6.00 -3.37 6.80
N VAL A 135 4.82 -3.51 7.40
CA VAL A 135 3.56 -2.94 6.90
C VAL A 135 3.09 -1.91 7.91
N ASP A 136 3.26 -0.64 7.55
CA ASP A 136 3.00 0.50 8.43
C ASP A 136 1.78 1.30 7.93
N SER A 137 0.68 1.16 8.67
CA SER A 137 -0.57 1.85 8.38
C SER A 137 -0.55 3.34 8.75
N ARG A 138 0.45 3.83 9.49
CA ARG A 138 0.57 5.24 9.93
C ARG A 138 -0.73 5.79 10.53
N LEU A 139 -1.37 4.99 11.39
CA LEU A 139 -2.65 5.29 12.06
C LEU A 139 -3.87 5.37 11.12
N LEU A 140 -3.70 5.15 9.81
CA LEU A 140 -4.83 4.96 8.90
C LEU A 140 -5.52 3.64 9.25
N ARG A 141 -6.85 3.60 9.12
CA ARG A 141 -7.69 2.39 9.33
C ARG A 141 -7.55 1.40 8.16
N THR A 142 -6.32 1.06 7.79
CA THR A 142 -5.92 0.39 6.54
C THR A 142 -4.93 -0.75 6.81
N ARG A 143 -5.30 -1.59 7.76
CA ARG A 143 -4.44 -2.66 8.30
C ARG A 143 -4.76 -4.00 7.66
N ILE A 144 -3.85 -4.96 7.79
CA ILE A 144 -4.02 -6.31 7.28
C ILE A 144 -4.96 -7.09 8.21
N ASN A 145 -5.84 -7.92 7.65
CA ASN A 145 -6.64 -8.84 8.45
C ASN A 145 -5.73 -9.90 9.10
N CYS A 146 -5.75 -10.02 10.43
CA CYS A 146 -4.89 -10.94 11.17
C CYS A 146 -5.10 -12.42 10.81
N SER A 147 -6.29 -12.79 10.32
CA SER A 147 -6.60 -14.17 9.90
C SER A 147 -5.78 -14.68 8.71
N ILE A 148 -4.94 -13.83 8.11
CA ILE A 148 -3.89 -14.26 7.18
C ILE A 148 -2.88 -15.21 7.84
N LEU A 149 -2.81 -15.21 9.18
CA LEU A 149 -1.92 -16.05 9.97
C LEU A 149 -2.59 -17.35 10.47
N ASP A 150 -3.91 -17.46 10.40
CA ASP A 150 -4.66 -18.57 11.00
C ASP A 150 -4.51 -19.87 10.20
N ASP A 151 -4.45 -19.75 8.87
CA ASP A 151 -4.44 -20.86 7.93
C ASP A 151 -3.26 -20.77 6.96
N THR A 152 -2.78 -21.93 6.50
CA THR A 152 -1.81 -21.98 5.40
C THR A 152 -2.45 -21.45 4.11
N CYS A 153 -1.92 -20.33 3.61
CA CYS A 153 -2.30 -19.70 2.35
C CYS A 153 -1.05 -19.21 1.61
N GLU A 154 -1.21 -18.74 0.36
CA GLU A 154 -0.09 -18.24 -0.44
C GLU A 154 0.66 -17.11 0.27
N GLU A 155 -0.05 -16.13 0.83
CA GLU A 155 0.55 -15.00 1.53
C GLU A 155 1.24 -15.42 2.84
N TYR A 156 0.64 -16.34 3.60
CA TYR A 156 1.27 -16.93 4.77
C TYR A 156 2.58 -17.64 4.40
N ASN A 157 2.58 -18.44 3.32
CA ASN A 157 3.76 -19.17 2.86
C ASN A 157 4.87 -18.21 2.42
N HIS A 158 4.53 -17.07 1.80
CA HIS A 158 5.50 -16.02 1.48
C HIS A 158 6.12 -15.40 2.74
N LEU A 159 5.29 -15.04 3.73
CA LEU A 159 5.79 -14.52 5.01
C LEU A 159 6.67 -15.55 5.73
N ALA A 160 6.24 -16.80 5.81
CA ALA A 160 7.00 -17.89 6.43
C ALA A 160 8.36 -18.11 5.72
N THR A 161 8.37 -18.06 4.38
CA THR A 161 9.61 -18.16 3.58
C THR A 161 10.55 -16.98 3.84
N LEU A 162 10.00 -15.76 3.90
CA LEU A 162 10.75 -14.54 4.18
C LEU A 162 11.41 -14.59 5.56
N ILE A 163 10.67 -14.96 6.59
CA ILE A 163 11.17 -15.02 7.98
C ILE A 163 12.27 -16.08 8.14
N LYS A 164 12.21 -17.16 7.36
CA LYS A 164 13.22 -18.23 7.36
C LYS A 164 14.53 -17.85 6.66
N LYS A 165 14.60 -16.69 5.98
CA LYS A 165 15.83 -16.27 5.29
C LYS A 165 16.96 -16.02 6.30
N PRO A 166 18.19 -16.47 6.01
CA PRO A 166 19.34 -16.18 6.87
C PRO A 166 19.49 -14.68 7.13
N GLY A 167 19.68 -14.31 8.40
CA GLY A 167 19.87 -12.92 8.82
C GLY A 167 18.60 -12.07 8.90
N PHE A 168 17.42 -12.59 8.50
CA PHE A 168 16.16 -11.89 8.71
C PHE A 168 15.93 -11.69 10.21
N ARG A 169 15.65 -10.46 10.63
CA ARG A 169 15.65 -10.08 12.04
C ARG A 169 14.43 -9.31 12.50
N HIS A 170 13.59 -8.83 11.58
CA HIS A 170 12.49 -7.97 11.96
C HIS A 170 11.30 -8.04 10.99
N LEU A 171 10.15 -8.42 11.54
CA LEU A 171 8.85 -8.34 10.89
C LEU A 171 7.92 -7.47 11.74
N ASP A 172 7.29 -6.48 11.12
CA ASP A 172 6.29 -5.62 11.75
C ASP A 172 5.06 -5.51 10.83
N LEU A 173 3.91 -5.97 11.30
CA LEU A 173 2.68 -6.00 10.52
C LEU A 173 1.58 -5.28 11.30
N SER A 174 1.11 -4.15 10.75
CA SER A 174 -0.10 -3.49 11.24
C SER A 174 -1.32 -4.36 10.94
N PHE A 175 -1.90 -4.98 11.98
CA PHE A 175 -3.11 -5.80 11.86
C PHE A 175 -4.37 -5.09 12.39
N THR A 176 -5.51 -5.40 11.78
CA THR A 176 -6.85 -5.22 12.35
C THR A 176 -7.38 -6.58 12.76
N LEU A 177 -7.94 -6.66 13.96
CA LEU A 177 -8.67 -7.83 14.43
C LEU A 177 -10.01 -7.91 13.70
N ALA A 178 -10.26 -9.04 13.05
CA ALA A 178 -11.61 -9.42 12.68
C ALA A 178 -12.34 -9.84 13.95
N GLY A 179 -13.17 -8.97 14.53
CA GLY A 179 -14.06 -9.40 15.60
C GLY A 179 -15.14 -10.30 15.02
N THR A 180 -15.17 -11.58 15.40
CA THR A 180 -16.38 -12.41 15.33
C THR A 180 -16.87 -12.61 16.75
N TRP A 181 -17.92 -11.91 17.15
CA TRP A 181 -18.76 -12.39 18.25
C TRP A 181 -19.84 -13.29 17.61
N GLN A 182 -20.14 -14.36 18.33
CA GLN A 182 -20.78 -15.62 17.90
C GLN A 182 -22.05 -15.49 17.06
#